data_AF-A0AAV5IAN1-F1
#
_entry.id   AF-A0AAV5IAN1-F1
#
_cell.length_a   1.000
_cell.length_b   1.000
_cell.length_c   1.000
_cell.angle_alpha   90.00
_cell.angle_beta   90.00
_cell.angle_gamma   90.00
#
_symmetry.space_group_name_H-M   'P 1'
#
loop_
_entity.id
_entity.type
_entity.pdbx_description
1 polymer ?
#
loop_
_entity_poly.entity_id
_entity_poly.type
_entity_poly.pdbx_seq_one_letter_code
_entity_poly.pdbx_strand_id
1 'polypeptide(L)'
;MRSSSLRKAALRALSKTLTVDELFYLREQYALLEPNKNGTISLENMKTALMRNTTDAMKESRIPDFIASLNALQYRRMDFEEFCAAALSVHQLEALDRWEQHARCAYELFEKDGNRAIIIEELASELGLGPSLPVHAVLHDWIRHTDGKLSFLGFVKLLHGVSSRTFAKPQ
;
A
#
# COMPACT_ATOMS: atom_id res chain seq x y z
N MET A 1 5.80 3.95 9.21
CA MET A 1 5.08 2.83 8.56
C MET A 1 5.82 2.47 7.29
N ARG A 2 6.46 1.31 7.24
CA ARG A 2 7.07 0.75 6.02
C ARG A 2 6.37 -0.58 5.78
N SER A 3 5.62 -0.69 4.69
CA SER A 3 5.03 -1.99 4.29
C SER A 3 6.15 -2.98 3.95
N SER A 4 5.95 -4.25 4.28
CA SER A 4 6.84 -5.36 3.88
C SER A 4 6.98 -5.45 2.37
N SER A 5 8.01 -6.17 1.93
CA SER A 5 8.14 -6.60 0.53
C SER A 5 6.90 -7.35 0.05
N LEU A 6 6.31 -8.20 0.90
CA LEU A 6 5.14 -8.99 0.57
C LEU A 6 3.92 -8.11 0.28
N ARG A 7 3.63 -7.15 1.18
CA ARG A 7 2.50 -6.23 1.01
C ARG A 7 2.71 -5.30 -0.19
N LYS A 8 3.93 -4.83 -0.43
CA LYS A 8 4.25 -4.03 -1.63
C LYS A 8 4.01 -4.83 -2.92
N ALA A 9 4.37 -6.10 -2.95
CA ALA A 9 4.09 -6.96 -4.10
C ALA A 9 2.59 -7.14 -4.33
N ALA A 10 1.81 -7.32 -3.25
CA ALA A 10 0.36 -7.42 -3.34
C ALA A 10 -0.30 -6.13 -3.87
N LEU A 11 0.08 -4.97 -3.34
CA LEU A 11 -0.43 -3.67 -3.80
C LEU A 11 -0.02 -3.36 -5.25
N ARG A 12 1.19 -3.75 -5.66
CA ARG A 12 1.65 -3.65 -7.06
C ARG A 12 0.85 -4.57 -7.98
N ALA A 13 0.50 -5.77 -7.54
CA ALA A 13 -0.35 -6.66 -8.32
C ALA A 13 -1.75 -6.06 -8.48
N LEU A 14 -2.30 -5.46 -7.42
CA LEU A 14 -3.60 -4.78 -7.46
C LEU A 14 -3.59 -3.54 -8.36
N SER A 15 -2.54 -2.70 -8.29
CA SER A 15 -2.47 -1.50 -9.14
C SER A 15 -2.44 -1.82 -10.64
N LYS A 16 -1.99 -3.02 -11.02
CA LYS A 16 -1.96 -3.49 -12.41
C LYS A 16 -3.35 -3.91 -12.94
N THR A 17 -4.35 -4.09 -12.07
CA THR A 17 -5.71 -4.47 -12.52
C THR A 17 -6.59 -3.26 -12.81
N LEU A 18 -6.16 -2.06 -12.41
CA LEU A 18 -6.91 -0.82 -12.57
C LEU A 18 -7.22 -0.56 -14.05
N THR A 19 -8.46 -0.14 -14.27
CA THR A 19 -8.96 0.28 -15.58
C THR A 19 -8.40 1.65 -15.97
N VAL A 20 -8.58 2.03 -17.23
CA VAL A 20 -8.17 3.34 -17.74
C VAL A 20 -8.82 4.49 -16.94
N ASP A 21 -10.11 4.34 -16.61
CA ASP A 21 -10.86 5.36 -15.87
C ASP A 21 -10.39 5.46 -14.41
N GLU A 22 -10.10 4.33 -13.76
CA GLU A 22 -9.54 4.32 -12.39
C GLU A 22 -8.11 4.88 -12.37
N LEU A 23 -7.32 4.66 -13.43
CA LEU A 23 -5.98 5.23 -13.58
C LEU A 23 -5.98 6.71 -13.93
N PHE A 24 -7.08 7.25 -14.48
CA PHE A 24 -7.15 8.65 -14.92
C PHE A 24 -6.80 9.60 -13.78
N TYR A 25 -7.45 9.45 -12.62
CA TYR A 25 -7.17 10.32 -11.47
C TYR A 25 -5.76 10.13 -10.90
N LEU A 26 -5.22 8.91 -10.92
CA LEU A 26 -3.84 8.65 -10.50
C LEU A 26 -2.83 9.32 -11.44
N ARG A 27 -3.11 9.37 -12.75
CA ARG A 27 -2.27 10.10 -13.72
C ARG A 27 -2.28 11.59 -13.45
N GLU A 28 -3.45 12.18 -13.21
CA GLU A 28 -3.56 13.61 -12.88
C GLU A 28 -2.81 13.93 -11.57
N GLN A 29 -2.99 13.12 -10.53
CA GLN A 29 -2.27 13.29 -9.27
C GLN A 29 -0.75 13.14 -9.44
N TYR A 30 -0.31 12.19 -10.25
CA TYR A 30 1.11 12.01 -10.56
C TYR A 30 1.69 13.23 -11.29
N ALA A 31 0.93 13.80 -12.24
CA ALA A 31 1.34 14.98 -12.99
C ALA A 31 1.47 16.22 -12.09
N LEU A 32 0.58 16.38 -11.09
CA LEU A 32 0.65 17.47 -10.11
C LEU A 32 1.94 17.45 -9.27
N LEU A 33 2.60 16.30 -9.16
CA LEU A 33 3.89 16.18 -8.49
C LEU A 33 5.07 16.61 -9.39
N GLU A 34 4.84 17.01 -10.64
CA GLU A 34 5.86 17.43 -11.60
C GLU A 34 7.03 16.42 -11.69
N PRO A 35 6.80 15.20 -12.22
CA PRO A 35 7.84 14.19 -12.38
C PRO A 35 9.04 14.72 -13.18
N ASN A 36 10.24 14.24 -12.86
CA ASN A 36 11.46 14.64 -13.55
C ASN A 36 11.44 14.15 -15.01
N LYS A 37 12.38 14.65 -15.84
CA LYS A 37 12.49 14.28 -17.27
C LYS A 37 12.58 12.76 -17.54
N ASN A 38 13.07 11.99 -16.56
CA ASN A 38 13.14 10.53 -16.63
C ASN A 38 11.83 9.83 -16.22
N GLY A 39 10.74 10.57 -16.02
CA GLY A 39 9.42 10.04 -15.67
C GLY A 39 9.27 9.60 -14.22
N THR A 40 10.16 10.01 -13.31
CA THR A 40 10.11 9.63 -11.87
C THR A 40 9.90 10.83 -10.95
N ILE A 41 9.18 10.63 -9.85
CA ILE A 41 9.07 11.60 -8.76
C ILE A 41 10.12 11.33 -7.67
N SER A 42 10.56 12.39 -6.99
CA SER A 42 11.50 12.33 -5.87
C SER A 42 10.94 13.06 -4.65
N LEU A 43 11.63 12.96 -3.52
CA LEU A 43 11.27 13.71 -2.32
C LEU A 43 11.19 15.22 -2.58
N GLU A 44 12.05 15.76 -3.44
CA GLU A 44 12.05 17.20 -3.78
C GLU A 44 10.82 17.61 -4.56
N ASN A 45 10.38 16.76 -5.50
CA ASN A 45 9.14 16.95 -6.24
C ASN A 45 7.93 17.00 -5.28
N MET A 46 7.87 16.04 -4.35
CA MET A 46 6.82 15.99 -3.32
C MET A 46 6.84 17.22 -2.40
N LYS A 47 8.02 17.65 -1.93
CA LYS A 47 8.18 18.86 -1.11
C LYS A 47 7.71 20.10 -1.85
N THR A 48 8.10 20.25 -3.11
CA THR A 48 7.72 21.40 -3.95
C THR A 48 6.21 21.44 -4.17
N ALA A 49 5.61 20.32 -4.57
CA ALA A 49 4.17 20.23 -4.78
C ALA A 49 3.38 20.51 -3.50
N LEU A 50 3.85 19.99 -2.36
CA LEU A 50 3.23 20.24 -1.06
C LEU A 50 3.33 21.73 -0.68
N MET A 51 4.51 22.34 -0.81
CA MET A 51 4.73 23.76 -0.49
C MET A 51 3.87 24.70 -1.34
N ARG A 52 3.67 24.38 -2.63
CA ARG A 52 2.80 25.15 -3.53
C ARG A 52 1.33 25.09 -3.12
N ASN A 53 0.89 23.98 -2.54
CA ASN A 53 -0.49 23.74 -2.14
C ASN A 53 -0.72 23.89 -0.62
N THR A 54 0.27 24.41 0.12
CA THR A 54 0.20 24.60 1.57
C THR A 54 -0.89 25.61 1.91
N THR A 55 -1.83 25.19 2.77
CA THR A 55 -2.82 26.09 3.39
C THR A 55 -2.27 26.67 4.70
N ASP A 56 -2.85 27.74 5.21
CA ASP A 56 -2.41 28.32 6.49
C ASP A 56 -2.56 27.34 7.67
N ALA A 57 -3.61 26.51 7.65
CA ALA A 57 -3.79 25.43 8.61
C ALA A 57 -2.65 24.38 8.55
N MET A 58 -2.06 24.15 7.37
CA MET A 58 -0.93 23.24 7.24
C MET A 58 0.37 23.83 7.83
N LYS A 59 0.54 25.15 7.83
CA LYS A 59 1.72 25.81 8.43
C LYS A 59 1.73 25.72 9.95
N GLU A 60 0.55 25.74 10.57
CA GLU A 60 0.36 25.56 12.01
C GLU A 60 0.36 24.08 12.44
N SER A 61 0.42 23.16 11.46
CA SER A 61 0.35 21.73 11.70
C SER A 61 1.74 21.06 11.75
N ARG A 62 1.75 19.76 12.00
CA ARG A 62 2.95 18.90 12.01
C ARG A 62 3.46 18.54 10.61
N ILE A 63 3.00 19.22 9.56
CA ILE A 63 3.43 18.96 8.17
C ILE A 63 4.95 19.16 7.97
N PRO A 64 5.61 20.19 8.53
CA PRO A 64 7.07 20.33 8.45
C PRO A 64 7.82 19.14 9.07
N ASP A 65 7.38 18.67 10.25
CA ASP A 65 7.96 17.49 10.90
C ASP A 65 7.74 16.22 10.08
N PHE A 66 6.56 16.08 9.49
CA PHE A 66 6.25 14.96 8.59
C PHE A 66 7.19 14.97 7.39
N ILE A 67 7.37 16.11 6.72
CA ILE A 67 8.32 16.27 5.60
C ILE A 67 9.75 15.92 6.04
N ALA A 68 10.18 16.38 7.22
CA ALA A 68 11.50 16.06 7.75
C ALA A 68 11.68 14.54 7.99
N SER A 69 10.63 13.85 8.43
CA SER A 69 10.65 12.39 8.63
C SER A 69 10.85 11.61 7.31
N LEU A 70 10.52 12.22 6.17
CA LEU A 70 10.71 11.62 4.85
C LEU A 70 12.13 11.74 4.31
N ASN A 71 13.06 12.42 5.00
CA ASN A 71 14.45 12.57 4.54
C ASN A 71 15.16 11.23 4.31
N ALA A 72 14.75 10.14 4.98
CA ALA A 72 15.23 8.79 4.69
C ALA A 72 14.94 8.31 3.25
N LEU A 73 14.09 9.01 2.50
CA LEU A 73 13.72 8.74 1.11
C LEU A 73 14.42 9.68 0.12
N GLN A 74 15.36 10.52 0.55
CA GLN A 74 15.97 11.57 -0.29
C GLN A 74 16.57 11.07 -1.62
N TYR A 75 17.08 9.83 -1.64
CA TYR A 75 17.65 9.20 -2.83
C TYR A 75 16.68 8.27 -3.57
N ARG A 76 15.48 8.05 -3.01
CA ARG A 76 14.49 7.19 -3.62
C ARG A 76 13.78 7.95 -4.74
N ARG A 77 13.63 7.29 -5.87
CA ARG A 77 12.78 7.72 -6.99
C ARG A 77 11.59 6.76 -7.04
N MET A 78 10.46 7.25 -7.55
CA MET A 78 9.25 6.47 -7.74
C MET A 78 8.74 6.73 -9.15
N ASP A 79 8.57 5.68 -9.94
CA ASP A 79 7.92 5.79 -11.25
C ASP A 79 6.39 5.78 -11.11
N PHE A 80 5.69 5.86 -12.24
CA PHE A 80 4.23 5.92 -12.23
C PHE A 80 3.58 4.63 -11.70
N GLU A 81 4.15 3.45 -11.96
CA GLU A 81 3.60 2.18 -11.48
C GLU A 81 3.76 2.05 -9.97
N GLU A 82 4.94 2.42 -9.45
CA GLU A 82 5.20 2.46 -8.02
C GLU A 82 4.34 3.51 -7.31
N PHE A 83 4.08 4.64 -7.96
CA PHE A 83 3.13 5.64 -7.46
C PHE A 83 1.72 5.08 -7.38
N CYS A 84 1.22 4.42 -8.42
CA CYS A 84 -0.10 3.80 -8.40
C CYS A 84 -0.24 2.80 -7.25
N ALA A 85 0.75 1.92 -7.06
CA ALA A 85 0.75 0.96 -5.96
C ALA A 85 0.79 1.63 -4.57
N ALA A 86 1.45 2.78 -4.45
CA ALA A 86 1.58 3.51 -3.19
C ALA A 86 0.37 4.41 -2.87
N ALA A 87 -0.27 4.98 -3.90
CA ALA A 87 -1.39 5.91 -3.78
C ALA A 87 -2.76 5.21 -3.74
N LEU A 88 -2.83 3.95 -4.18
CA LEU A 88 -4.07 3.18 -4.19
C LEU A 88 -4.65 3.00 -2.79
N SER A 89 -5.94 3.29 -2.66
CA SER A 89 -6.75 2.99 -1.47
C SER A 89 -7.57 1.74 -1.71
N VAL A 90 -7.23 0.65 -1.01
CA VAL A 90 -7.97 -0.61 -1.07
C VAL A 90 -9.44 -0.40 -0.71
N HIS A 91 -9.73 0.42 0.31
CA HIS A 91 -11.08 0.70 0.75
C HIS A 91 -11.92 1.48 -0.28
N GLN A 92 -11.30 2.37 -1.05
CA GLN A 92 -12.02 3.05 -2.12
C GLN A 92 -12.33 2.10 -3.27
N LEU A 93 -11.40 1.19 -3.58
CA LEU A 93 -11.58 0.19 -4.64
C LEU A 93 -12.65 -0.85 -4.26
N GLU A 94 -12.72 -1.23 -2.98
CA GLU A 94 -13.78 -2.09 -2.43
C GLU A 94 -15.19 -1.53 -2.57
N ALA A 95 -15.32 -0.19 -2.53
CA ALA A 95 -16.59 0.48 -2.69
C ALA A 95 -17.09 0.49 -4.14
N LEU A 96 -16.28 0.03 -5.10
CA LEU A 96 -16.64 -0.09 -6.51
C LEU A 96 -17.18 -1.49 -6.81
N ASP A 97 -18.13 -1.59 -7.73
CA ASP A 97 -18.77 -2.86 -8.14
C ASP A 97 -17.79 -3.91 -8.69
N ARG A 98 -16.58 -3.49 -9.07
CA ARG A 98 -15.56 -4.33 -9.73
C ARG A 98 -14.51 -4.91 -8.78
N TRP A 99 -14.63 -4.67 -7.47
CA TRP A 99 -13.66 -5.13 -6.47
C TRP A 99 -13.32 -6.62 -6.60
N GLU A 100 -14.33 -7.49 -6.73
CA GLU A 100 -14.11 -8.94 -6.80
C GLU A 100 -13.27 -9.33 -8.02
N GLN A 101 -13.53 -8.68 -9.17
CA GLN A 101 -12.75 -8.86 -10.39
C GLN A 101 -11.29 -8.41 -10.18
N HIS A 102 -11.10 -7.20 -9.64
CA HIS A 102 -9.77 -6.64 -9.34
C HIS A 102 -8.99 -7.54 -8.39
N ALA A 103 -9.58 -7.93 -7.27
CA ALA A 103 -8.94 -8.75 -6.27
C ALA A 103 -8.50 -10.12 -6.85
N ARG A 104 -9.36 -10.78 -7.64
CA ARG A 104 -9.02 -12.06 -8.28
C ARG A 104 -7.89 -11.92 -9.30
N CYS A 105 -8.01 -10.98 -10.24
CA CYS A 105 -6.95 -10.73 -11.23
C CYS A 105 -5.62 -10.35 -10.55
N ALA A 106 -5.68 -9.55 -9.48
CA ALA A 106 -4.51 -9.16 -8.72
C ALA A 106 -3.87 -10.36 -8.02
N TYR A 107 -4.67 -11.28 -7.48
CA TYR A 107 -4.16 -12.50 -6.87
C TYR A 107 -3.48 -13.41 -7.91
N GLU A 108 -4.01 -13.53 -9.12
CA GLU A 108 -3.37 -14.29 -10.20
C GLU A 108 -2.01 -13.70 -10.61
N LEU A 109 -1.90 -12.37 -10.65
CA LEU A 109 -0.63 -11.67 -10.90
C LEU A 109 0.33 -11.87 -9.71
N PHE A 110 -0.18 -11.74 -8.49
CA PHE A 110 0.59 -11.94 -7.27
C PHE A 110 1.10 -13.37 -7.15
N GLU A 111 0.30 -14.38 -7.49
CA GLU A 111 0.71 -15.80 -7.48
C GLU A 111 1.97 -16.07 -8.32
N LYS A 112 2.15 -15.33 -9.42
CA LYS A 112 3.30 -15.48 -10.32
C LYS A 112 4.53 -14.73 -9.82
N ASP A 113 4.34 -13.48 -9.39
CA ASP A 113 5.45 -12.54 -9.22
C ASP A 113 5.80 -12.25 -7.75
N GLY A 114 4.88 -12.51 -6.82
CA GLY A 114 4.96 -12.01 -5.43
C GLY A 114 4.60 -13.02 -4.34
N ASN A 115 3.86 -14.08 -4.66
CA ASN A 115 3.44 -15.07 -3.67
C ASN A 115 4.55 -16.11 -3.46
N ARG A 116 5.26 -15.90 -2.36
CA ARG A 116 6.32 -16.78 -1.87
C ARG A 116 5.87 -17.49 -0.60
N ALA A 117 6.53 -18.59 -0.26
CA ALA A 117 6.32 -19.23 1.03
C ALA A 117 6.56 -18.21 2.15
N ILE A 118 5.65 -18.16 3.11
CA ILE A 118 5.59 -17.10 4.12
C ILE A 118 6.28 -17.56 5.40
N ILE A 119 7.08 -16.66 5.95
CA ILE A 119 7.56 -16.75 7.34
C ILE A 119 6.49 -16.10 8.22
N ILE A 120 5.92 -16.86 9.16
CA ILE A 120 4.77 -16.45 9.98
C ILE A 120 5.01 -15.11 10.68
N GLU A 121 6.23 -14.88 11.15
CA GLU A 121 6.67 -13.66 11.82
C GLU A 121 6.61 -12.43 10.90
N GLU A 122 6.89 -12.59 9.61
CA GLU A 122 6.75 -11.50 8.61
C GLU A 122 5.29 -11.07 8.50
N LEU A 123 4.38 -12.04 8.40
CA LEU A 123 2.95 -11.78 8.26
C LEU A 123 2.34 -11.23 9.56
N ALA A 124 2.75 -11.74 10.73
CA ALA A 124 2.33 -11.23 12.03
C ALA A 124 2.71 -9.75 12.20
N SER A 125 3.95 -9.39 11.85
CA SER A 125 4.43 -8.00 11.92
C SER A 125 3.61 -7.07 11.02
N GLU A 126 3.30 -7.48 9.80
CA GLU A 126 2.50 -6.69 8.85
C GLU A 126 1.05 -6.48 9.25
N LEU A 127 0.53 -7.36 10.11
CA LEU A 127 -0.84 -7.29 10.62
C LEU A 127 -0.92 -6.66 12.02
N GLY A 128 0.23 -6.31 12.61
CA GLY A 128 0.31 -5.78 13.97
C GLY A 128 -0.09 -6.81 15.03
N LEU A 129 0.03 -8.11 14.73
CA LEU A 129 -0.24 -9.18 15.67
C LEU A 129 0.94 -9.32 16.64
N GLY A 130 0.67 -9.18 17.94
CA GLY A 130 1.68 -9.36 18.98
C GLY A 130 2.05 -10.83 19.19
N PRO A 131 3.20 -11.11 19.85
CA PRO A 131 3.71 -12.47 20.11
C PRO A 131 2.81 -13.31 21.03
N SER A 132 1.81 -12.69 21.68
CA SER A 132 0.85 -13.34 22.57
C SER A 132 -0.34 -13.97 21.86
N LEU A 133 -0.53 -13.72 20.57
CA LEU A 133 -1.62 -14.32 19.80
C LEU A 133 -1.18 -15.68 19.25
N PRO A 134 -2.02 -16.72 19.27
CA PRO A 134 -1.73 -17.98 18.58
C PRO A 134 -1.80 -17.73 17.07
N VAL A 135 -0.73 -17.16 16.52
CA VAL A 135 -0.63 -16.73 15.12
C VAL A 135 -0.91 -17.89 14.16
N HIS A 136 -0.51 -19.11 14.53
CA HIS A 136 -0.80 -20.34 13.78
C HIS A 136 -2.31 -20.64 13.64
N ALA A 137 -3.13 -20.29 14.64
CA ALA A 137 -4.58 -20.50 14.60
C ALA A 137 -5.29 -19.40 13.79
N VAL A 138 -4.76 -18.16 13.83
CA VAL A 138 -5.33 -17.02 13.10
C VAL A 138 -4.99 -17.05 11.62
N LEU A 139 -3.79 -17.53 11.27
CA LEU A 139 -3.29 -17.58 9.90
C LEU A 139 -3.57 -18.92 9.19
N HIS A 140 -4.20 -19.88 9.87
CA HIS A 140 -4.46 -21.21 9.33
C HIS A 140 -5.15 -21.15 7.96
N ASP A 141 -6.16 -20.30 7.81
CA ASP A 141 -6.91 -20.17 6.55
C ASP A 141 -6.27 -19.17 5.57
N TRP A 142 -5.23 -18.48 6.00
CA TRP A 142 -4.54 -17.43 5.24
C TRP A 142 -3.32 -18.00 4.51
N ILE A 143 -2.77 -19.11 5.00
CA ILE A 143 -1.59 -19.77 4.44
C ILE A 143 -2.02 -21.14 3.93
N ARG A 144 -1.72 -21.44 2.66
CA ARG A 144 -2.01 -22.74 2.07
C ARG A 144 -1.09 -23.81 2.66
N HIS A 145 -1.65 -24.92 3.11
CA HIS A 145 -0.88 -26.05 3.62
C HIS A 145 -0.02 -26.75 2.54
N THR A 146 -0.41 -26.62 1.27
CA THR A 146 0.27 -27.30 0.15
C THR A 146 1.66 -26.76 -0.14
N ASP A 147 1.86 -25.45 0.04
CA ASP A 147 3.09 -24.76 -0.38
C ASP A 147 3.52 -23.62 0.55
N GLY A 148 2.80 -23.36 1.64
CA GLY A 148 3.11 -22.30 2.59
C GLY A 148 2.90 -20.89 2.05
N LYS A 149 2.23 -20.72 0.91
CA LYS A 149 1.95 -19.41 0.28
C LYS A 149 0.64 -18.80 0.77
N LEU A 150 0.40 -17.51 0.49
CA LEU A 150 -0.87 -16.87 0.84
C LEU A 150 -2.01 -17.50 0.04
N SER A 151 -3.10 -17.85 0.73
CA SER A 151 -4.39 -18.08 0.10
C SER A 151 -4.97 -16.77 -0.45
N PHE A 152 -6.01 -16.86 -1.28
CA PHE A 152 -6.73 -15.66 -1.74
C PHE A 152 -7.27 -14.82 -0.56
N LEU A 153 -7.80 -15.49 0.47
CA LEU A 153 -8.25 -14.84 1.69
C LEU A 153 -7.10 -14.09 2.38
N GLY A 154 -5.95 -14.75 2.54
CA GLY A 154 -4.76 -14.15 3.12
C GLY A 154 -4.24 -12.95 2.31
N PHE A 155 -4.29 -13.03 0.97
CA PHE A 155 -3.95 -11.92 0.07
C PHE A 155 -4.86 -10.70 0.27
N VAL A 156 -6.18 -10.90 0.31
CA VAL A 156 -7.14 -9.80 0.56
C VAL A 156 -6.87 -9.15 1.92
N LYS A 157 -6.63 -9.96 2.97
CA LYS A 157 -6.28 -9.44 4.30
C LYS A 157 -4.96 -8.66 4.29
N LEU A 158 -3.96 -9.13 3.56
CA LEU A 158 -2.66 -8.45 3.41
C LEU A 158 -2.80 -7.08 2.74
N LEU A 159 -3.70 -6.92 1.76
CA LEU A 159 -3.92 -5.64 1.08
C LEU A 159 -4.30 -4.53 2.07
N HIS A 160 -5.19 -4.83 3.02
CA HIS A 160 -5.56 -3.90 4.10
C HIS A 160 -4.42 -3.60 5.08
N GLY A 161 -3.54 -4.59 5.32
CA GLY A 161 -2.47 -4.53 6.32
C GLY A 161 -2.97 -4.25 7.74
N VAL A 162 -2.13 -3.67 8.60
CA VAL A 162 -2.53 -3.28 9.96
C VAL A 162 -3.72 -2.32 9.91
N SER A 163 -4.84 -2.72 10.50
CA SER A 163 -6.01 -1.83 10.61
C SER A 163 -5.63 -0.60 11.44
N SER A 164 -5.63 0.59 10.84
CA SER A 164 -5.45 1.86 11.57
C SER A 164 -6.64 2.20 12.48
N ARG A 165 -7.68 1.36 12.52
CA ARG A 165 -8.71 1.47 13.55
C ARG A 165 -8.18 0.84 14.83
N THR A 166 -7.41 1.61 15.58
CA THR A 166 -7.57 1.55 17.03
C THR A 166 -9.06 1.75 17.29
N PHE A 167 -9.75 0.71 17.74
CA PHE A 167 -11.04 0.92 18.39
C PHE A 167 -10.75 1.83 19.57
N ALA A 168 -11.02 3.13 19.41
CA ALA A 168 -11.16 4.00 20.56
C ALA A 168 -12.28 3.37 21.39
N LYS A 169 -11.93 2.80 22.54
CA LYS A 169 -12.92 2.37 23.52
C LYS A 169 -13.82 3.58 23.77
N PRO A 170 -15.14 3.47 23.61
CA PRO A 170 -16.03 4.51 24.13
C PRO A 170 -15.76 4.60 25.64
N GLN A 171 -15.46 5.81 26.11
CA GLN A 171 -15.44 6.14 27.53
C GLN A 171 -16.84 6.10 28.11
#